data_AF-A0A9W9ZHA6-F1
#
_entry.id   AF-A0A9W9ZHA6-F1
#
_cell.length_a   1.000
_cell.length_b   1.000
_cell.length_c   1.000
_cell.angle_alpha   90.00
_cell.angle_beta   90.00
_cell.angle_gamma   90.00
#
_symmetry.space_group_name_H-M   'P 1'
#
loop_
_entity.id
_entity.type
_entity.pdbx_description
1 polymer ?
#
loop_
_entity_poly.entity_id
_entity_poly.type
_entity_poly.pdbx_seq_one_letter_code
_entity_poly.pdbx_strand_id
1 'polypeptide(L)'
;MATCGHINPIYLQKTEDDNSAGKRGRKKDSLARRAALGCIHQGLGHSQYEGLMAAMNIKPATENTFKSAEREVGVIIEEKARESCEKWREEEKT
;
A
#
# COMPACT_ATOMS: atom_id res chain seq x y z
N MET A 1 6.40 40.42 4.58
CA MET A 1 5.84 39.33 3.77
C MET A 1 6.63 38.07 4.07
N ALA A 2 6.05 37.11 4.79
CA ALA A 2 6.73 35.84 5.06
C ALA A 2 6.59 34.94 3.82
N THR A 3 7.70 34.68 3.13
CA THR A 3 7.76 33.67 2.08
C THR A 3 7.91 32.29 2.75
N CYS A 4 6.79 31.71 3.16
CA CYS A 4 6.75 30.31 3.58
C CYS A 4 6.15 29.49 2.44
N GLY A 5 7.00 28.92 1.60
CA GLY A 5 6.60 28.08 0.49
C GLY A 5 7.63 26.99 0.19
N HIS A 6 8.25 26.43 1.23
CA HIS A 6 9.08 25.25 1.05
C HIS A 6 8.18 24.07 0.69
N ILE A 7 8.00 23.84 -0.61
CA ILE A 7 7.38 22.63 -1.13
C ILE A 7 8.40 21.51 -0.87
N ASN A 8 8.11 20.64 0.10
CA ASN A 8 8.88 19.42 0.27
C ASN A 8 8.27 18.36 -0.67
N PRO A 9 8.90 18.03 -1.81
CA PRO A 9 8.36 17.02 -2.69
C PRO A 9 8.49 15.66 -2.02
N ILE A 10 7.37 15.13 -1.51
CA ILE A 10 7.33 13.77 -0.99
C ILE A 10 7.24 12.83 -2.19
N TYR A 11 8.35 12.20 -2.53
CA TYR A 11 8.37 11.16 -3.54
C TYR A 11 8.04 9.81 -2.90
N LEU A 12 6.87 9.26 -3.24
CA LEU A 12 6.51 7.89 -2.87
C LEU A 12 7.29 6.83 -3.67
N GLN A 13 7.96 7.26 -4.74
CA GLN A 13 8.86 6.44 -5.52
C GLN A 13 10.31 6.89 -5.29
N LYS A 14 11.20 6.01 -4.86
CA LYS A 14 12.64 6.28 -4.93
C LYS A 14 13.06 6.36 -6.41
N THR A 15 13.37 7.56 -6.88
CA THR A 15 14.15 7.76 -8.10
C THR A 15 15.63 7.65 -7.73
N GLU A 16 16.11 6.44 -7.43
CA GLU A 16 17.55 6.20 -7.34
C GLU A 16 18.00 5.69 -8.72
N ASP A 17 18.86 6.46 -9.39
CA ASP A 17 19.77 6.01 -10.45
C ASP A 17 20.68 4.90 -9.88
N ASP A 18 20.16 3.69 -9.73
CA ASP A 18 20.92 2.55 -9.24
C ASP A 18 21.62 1.84 -10.42
N ASN A 19 22.72 2.43 -10.89
CA ASN A 19 23.85 1.68 -11.48
C ASN A 19 24.46 0.76 -10.42
N SER A 20 23.70 -0.20 -9.90
CA SER A 20 24.19 -1.29 -9.08
C SER A 20 23.70 -2.61 -9.70
N ALA A 21 24.50 -3.08 -10.65
CA ALA A 21 24.53 -4.46 -11.06
C ALA A 21 24.47 -5.38 -9.83
N GLY A 22 23.53 -6.32 -9.80
CA GLY A 22 23.74 -7.57 -9.05
C GLY A 22 22.68 -8.10 -8.09
N LYS A 23 21.48 -7.54 -7.94
CA LYS A 23 20.40 -8.23 -7.20
C LYS A 23 19.06 -8.17 -7.94
N ARG A 24 18.61 -9.32 -8.45
CA ARG A 24 17.28 -9.52 -9.05
C ARG A 24 16.20 -9.27 -7.99
N GLY A 25 15.62 -8.07 -7.99
CA GLY A 25 14.46 -7.71 -7.19
C GLY A 25 14.29 -6.20 -7.07
N ARG A 26 13.22 -5.65 -7.64
CA ARG A 26 12.87 -4.22 -7.50
C ARG A 26 12.70 -3.92 -6.01
N LYS A 27 13.53 -3.03 -5.44
CA LYS A 27 13.36 -2.56 -4.04
C LYS A 27 11.92 -2.01 -3.94
N LYS A 28 11.04 -2.67 -3.18
CA LYS A 28 9.66 -2.20 -2.97
C LYS A 28 9.75 -0.87 -2.22
N ASP A 29 9.25 0.22 -2.79
CA ASP A 29 9.20 1.51 -2.09
C ASP A 29 8.37 1.37 -0.82
N SER A 30 9.07 1.46 0.32
CA SER A 30 8.48 1.17 1.63
C SER A 30 7.36 2.16 1.98
N LEU A 31 7.46 3.41 1.53
CA LEU A 31 6.48 4.46 1.83
C LEU A 31 5.22 4.34 0.97
N ALA A 32 5.37 4.18 -0.36
CA ALA A 32 4.26 3.89 -1.27
C ALA A 32 3.44 2.70 -0.81
N ARG A 33 4.12 1.60 -0.43
CA ARG A 33 3.46 0.39 0.02
C ARG A 33 2.71 0.61 1.35
N ARG A 34 3.28 1.34 2.31
CA ARG A 34 2.58 1.68 3.56
C ARG A 34 1.35 2.53 3.32
N ALA A 35 1.42 3.51 2.43
CA ALA A 35 0.28 4.34 2.06
C ALA A 35 -0.83 3.49 1.41
N ALA A 36 -0.48 2.60 0.48
CA ALA A 36 -1.42 1.66 -0.12
C ALA A 36 -2.07 0.73 0.93
N LEU A 37 -1.28 0.16 1.84
CA LEU A 37 -1.80 -0.69 2.93
C LEU A 37 -2.74 0.08 3.86
N GLY A 38 -2.42 1.33 4.18
CA GLY A 38 -3.30 2.21 4.97
C GLY A 38 -4.63 2.44 4.27
N CYS A 39 -4.62 2.68 2.96
CA CYS A 39 -5.84 2.80 2.17
C CYS A 39 -6.66 1.51 2.15
N ILE A 40 -6.02 0.36 1.93
CA ILE A 40 -6.70 -0.95 1.95
C ILE A 40 -7.35 -1.21 3.31
N HIS A 41 -6.65 -0.90 4.41
CA HIS A 41 -7.20 -1.04 5.77
C HIS A 41 -8.46 -0.17 5.99
N GLN A 42 -8.54 0.98 5.34
CA GLN A 42 -9.69 1.89 5.38
C GLN A 42 -10.77 1.56 4.33
N GLY A 43 -10.62 0.48 3.56
CA GLY A 43 -11.54 0.11 2.49
C GLY A 43 -11.47 1.02 1.26
N LEU A 44 -10.37 1.75 1.08
CA LEU A 44 -10.16 2.63 -0.07
C LEU A 44 -9.50 1.86 -1.22
N GLY A 45 -10.11 1.94 -2.41
CA GLY A 45 -9.56 1.36 -3.63
C GLY A 45 -8.50 2.26 -4.30
N HIS A 46 -7.90 1.76 -5.39
CA HIS A 46 -6.83 2.46 -6.10
C HIS A 46 -7.22 3.88 -6.55
N SER A 47 -8.41 4.06 -7.14
CA SER A 47 -8.85 5.39 -7.61
C SER A 47 -8.99 6.41 -6.48
N GLN A 48 -9.42 5.97 -5.30
CA GLN A 48 -9.51 6.82 -4.11
C GLN A 48 -8.12 7.14 -3.55
N TYR A 49 -7.21 6.17 -3.57
CA TYR A 49 -5.80 6.37 -3.24
C TYR A 49 -5.15 7.41 -4.17
N GLU A 50 -5.36 7.31 -5.48
CA GLU A 50 -4.83 8.30 -6.45
C GLU A 50 -5.38 9.70 -6.20
N GLY A 51 -6.70 9.82 -5.97
CA GLY A 51 -7.33 11.11 -5.64
C GLY A 51 -6.78 11.70 -4.34
N LEU A 52 -6.57 10.89 -3.31
CA LEU A 52 -6.00 11.30 -2.03
C LEU A 52 -4.55 11.80 -2.20
N MET A 53 -3.72 11.06 -2.95
CA MET A 53 -2.33 11.46 -3.21
C MET A 53 -2.27 12.74 -4.04
N ALA A 54 -3.13 12.88 -5.05
CA ALA A 54 -3.24 14.09 -5.86
C ALA A 54 -3.64 15.31 -5.01
N ALA A 55 -4.58 15.15 -4.08
CA ALA A 55 -4.99 16.21 -3.16
C ALA A 55 -3.85 16.69 -2.23
N MET A 56 -2.89 15.82 -1.93
CA MET A 56 -1.70 16.15 -1.13
C MET A 56 -0.52 16.64 -1.99
N ASN A 57 -0.70 16.77 -3.31
CA ASN A 57 0.37 17.06 -4.27
C ASN A 57 1.51 16.02 -4.24
N ILE A 58 1.16 14.76 -4.00
CA ILE A 58 2.07 13.62 -3.94
C ILE A 58 1.83 12.73 -5.17
N LYS A 59 2.90 12.31 -5.85
CA LYS A 59 2.77 11.36 -6.96
C LYS A 59 2.36 9.98 -6.42
N PRO A 60 1.21 9.42 -6.84
CA PRO A 60 0.77 8.11 -6.38
C PRO A 60 1.69 6.98 -6.86
N ALA A 61 1.70 5.89 -6.11
CA ALA A 61 2.25 4.62 -6.57
C ALA A 61 1.46 4.10 -7.78
N THR A 62 2.09 3.24 -8.58
CA THR A 62 1.41 2.63 -9.72
C THR A 62 0.33 1.65 -9.27
N GLU A 63 -0.69 1.45 -10.11
CA GLU A 63 -1.75 0.46 -9.89
C GLU A 63 -1.20 -0.94 -9.60
N ASN A 64 -0.13 -1.35 -10.27
CA ASN A 64 0.53 -2.63 -10.01
C ASN A 64 1.08 -2.74 -8.58
N THR A 65 1.58 -1.64 -8.02
CA THR A 65 2.08 -1.60 -6.63
C THR A 65 0.92 -1.71 -5.65
N PHE A 66 -0.18 -1.03 -5.94
CA PHE A 66 -1.41 -1.10 -5.14
C PHE A 66 -2.00 -2.52 -5.16
N LYS A 67 -2.18 -3.12 -6.35
CA LYS A 67 -2.64 -4.50 -6.52
C LYS A 67 -1.74 -5.52 -5.85
N SER A 68 -0.43 -5.30 -5.84
CA SER A 68 0.48 -6.18 -5.09
C SER A 68 0.22 -6.13 -3.60
N ALA A 69 -0.12 -4.96 -3.04
CA ALA A 69 -0.48 -4.83 -1.63
C ALA A 69 -1.85 -5.46 -1.35
N GLU A 70 -2.84 -5.27 -2.23
CA GLU A 70 -4.16 -5.91 -2.14
C GLU A 70 -4.05 -7.43 -2.10
N ARG A 71 -3.26 -8.03 -3.00
CA ARG A 71 -3.06 -9.50 -3.04
C ARG A 71 -2.40 -10.03 -1.78
N GLU A 72 -1.41 -9.31 -1.26
CA GLU A 72 -0.70 -9.71 -0.05
C GLU A 72 -1.63 -9.69 1.17
N VAL A 73 -2.42 -8.63 1.34
CA VAL A 73 -3.39 -8.50 2.43
C VAL A 73 -4.56 -9.47 2.23
N GLY A 74 -5.00 -9.68 1.00
CA GLY A 74 -6.12 -10.57 0.66
C GLY A 74 -5.90 -12.00 1.14
N VAL A 75 -4.69 -12.54 0.94
CA VAL A 75 -4.34 -13.89 1.45
C VAL A 75 -4.48 -13.97 2.97
N ILE A 76 -3.99 -12.97 3.69
CA ILE A 76 -4.05 -12.93 5.16
C ILE A 76 -5.51 -12.82 5.64
N ILE A 77 -6.31 -11.98 4.97
CA ILE A 77 -7.75 -11.84 5.27
C ILE A 77 -8.47 -13.17 5.05
N GLU A 78 -8.20 -13.86 3.95
CA GLU A 78 -8.81 -15.15 3.62
C GLU A 78 -8.46 -16.22 4.67
N GLU A 79 -7.18 -16.31 5.06
CA GLU A 79 -6.73 -17.23 6.10
C GLU A 79 -7.46 -16.96 7.43
N LYS A 80 -7.55 -15.69 7.85
CA LYS A 80 -8.23 -15.32 9.10
C LYS A 80 -9.74 -15.56 9.04
N ALA A 81 -10.36 -15.31 7.90
CA ALA A 81 -11.77 -15.61 7.70
C ALA A 81 -12.04 -17.12 7.82
N ARG A 82 -11.18 -17.95 7.20
CA ARG A 82 -11.27 -19.42 7.30
C ARG A 82 -11.10 -19.91 8.73
N GLU A 83 -10.04 -19.47 9.42
CA GLU A 83 -9.80 -19.81 10.83
C GLU A 83 -11.01 -19.45 11.72
N SER A 84 -11.59 -18.28 11.51
CA SER A 84 -12.79 -17.84 12.23
C SER A 84 -13.97 -18.76 11.95
N CYS A 85 -14.27 -19.05 10.68
CA CYS A 85 -15.38 -19.94 10.31
C CYS A 85 -15.20 -21.36 10.87
N GLU A 86 -13.99 -21.91 10.82
CA GLU A 86 -13.69 -23.23 11.37
C GLU A 86 -13.88 -23.27 12.89
N LYS A 87 -13.41 -22.24 13.60
CA LYS A 87 -13.57 -22.12 15.05
C LYS A 87 -15.05 -22.17 15.45
N TRP A 88 -15.89 -21.31 14.86
CA TRP A 88 -17.30 -21.25 15.20
C TRP A 88 -18.06 -22.52 14.80
N ARG A 89 -17.70 -23.14 13.67
CA ARG A 89 -18.28 -24.42 13.25
C ARG A 89 -18.04 -25.54 14.25
N GLU A 90 -16.90 -25.57 14.93
CA GLU A 90 -16.65 -26.56 15.98
C GLU A 90 -17.39 -26.21 17.28
N GLU A 91 -17.48 -24.93 17.64
CA GLU A 91 -18.23 -24.49 18.82
C GLU A 91 -19.73 -24.83 18.72
N GLU A 92 -20.35 -24.66 17.54
CA GLU A 92 -21.77 -24.98 17.29
C GLU A 92 -22.13 -26.47 17.40
N LYS A 93 -21.13 -27.37 17.40
CA LYS A 93 -21.36 -28.83 17.56
C LYS A 93 -21.48 -29.25 19.02
N THR A 94 -21.19 -28.36 19.97
CA THR A 94 -21.17 -28.60 21.42
C THR A 94 -22.49 -28.21 22.06
#